data_AF-A0A1D6HR97-F1
#
_entry.id   AF-A0A1D6HR97-F1
#
_cell.length_a   1.000
_cell.length_b   1.000
_cell.length_c   1.000
_cell.angle_alpha   90.00
_cell.angle_beta   90.00
_cell.angle_gamma   90.00
#
_symmetry.space_group_name_H-M   'P 1'
#
loop_
_entity.id
_entity.type
_entity.pdbx_description
1 polymer ?
#
loop_
_entity_poly.entity_id
_entity_poly.type
_entity_poly.pdbx_seq_one_letter_code
_entity_poly.pdbx_strand_id
1 'polypeptide(L)'
;MISCWIIIADGPEVRQELILLLRYLKQCMYFSKKPYNVFLDYGGYGQNDVLIKKSKARILKPAFTIVCDRSSQCFLLFIRGAISVKERLTAATGAEVPFHHVVVQEGRVSNLVLGYAHCGMVVAARWIAKQAIPCLSKAIEQFPEYEVKIIGH
;
A
#
# COMPACT_ATOMS: atom_id res chain seq x y z
N MET A 1 34.15 -18.78 7.67
CA MET A 1 34.19 -17.31 7.55
C MET A 1 32.97 -16.86 6.76
N ILE A 2 31.90 -16.49 7.46
CA ILE A 2 30.70 -15.90 6.86
C ILE A 2 30.74 -14.44 7.29
N SER A 3 31.38 -13.60 6.47
CA SER A 3 31.44 -12.16 6.68
C SER A 3 30.09 -11.56 6.28
N CYS A 4 29.31 -11.28 7.32
CA CYS A 4 28.46 -10.10 7.50
C CYS A 4 28.42 -9.13 6.30
N TRP A 5 27.36 -9.24 5.49
CA TRP A 5 26.92 -8.17 4.57
C TRP A 5 25.88 -7.25 5.25
N ILE A 6 26.02 -7.03 6.55
CA ILE A 6 25.49 -5.80 7.17
C ILE A 6 26.51 -4.72 6.83
N ILE A 7 26.46 -4.25 5.59
CA ILE A 7 27.19 -3.06 5.18
C ILE A 7 26.56 -1.90 5.95
N ILE A 8 27.31 -1.48 6.97
CA ILE A 8 27.40 -0.14 7.58
C ILE A 8 26.45 0.86 6.92
N ALA A 9 25.20 0.88 7.35
CA ALA A 9 24.40 2.08 7.30
C ALA A 9 24.71 2.84 8.59
N ASP A 10 24.99 4.14 8.49
CA ASP A 10 25.46 4.92 9.62
C ASP A 10 24.38 4.89 10.71
N GLY A 11 24.76 4.73 11.99
CA GLY A 11 23.81 4.52 13.09
C GLY A 11 22.59 5.49 13.10
N PRO A 12 22.76 6.78 12.77
CA PRO A 12 21.66 7.73 12.61
C PRO A 12 20.70 7.42 11.46
N GLU A 13 21.18 6.93 10.31
CA GLU A 13 20.39 6.68 9.10
C GLU A 13 19.46 5.48 9.31
N VAL A 14 20.01 4.37 9.82
CA VAL A 14 19.25 3.18 10.22
C VAL A 14 18.17 3.53 11.22
N ARG A 15 18.51 4.37 12.21
CA ARG A 15 17.56 4.83 13.22
C ARG A 15 16.42 5.62 12.61
N GLN A 16 16.68 6.51 11.66
CA GLN A 16 15.63 7.28 10.98
C GLN A 16 14.71 6.38 10.16
N GLU A 17 15.28 5.42 9.42
CA GLU A 17 14.49 4.45 8.66
C GLU A 17 13.60 3.61 9.59
N LEU A 18 14.12 3.12 10.72
CA LEU A 18 13.34 2.40 11.72
C LEU A 18 12.20 3.25 12.31
N ILE A 19 12.46 4.53 12.61
CA ILE A 19 11.44 5.45 13.11
C ILE A 19 10.33 5.63 12.08
N LEU A 20 10.69 5.76 10.80
CA LEU A 20 9.75 5.90 9.69
C LEU A 20 8.90 4.63 9.50
N LEU A 21 9.53 3.46 9.48
CA LEU A 21 8.84 2.17 9.38
C LEU A 21 7.89 1.94 10.56
N LEU A 22 8.33 2.28 11.78
CA LEU A 22 7.49 2.18 12.97
C LEU A 22 6.28 3.12 12.89
N ARG A 23 6.46 4.33 12.35
CA ARG A 23 5.34 5.26 12.10
C ARG A 23 4.34 4.65 11.12
N TYR A 24 4.79 4.13 9.98
CA TYR A 24 3.90 3.49 9.00
C TYR A 24 3.18 2.28 9.57
N LEU A 25 3.86 1.44 10.33
CA LEU A 25 3.27 0.29 11.01
C LEU A 25 2.16 0.74 11.97
N LYS A 26 2.40 1.76 12.79
CA LYS A 26 1.40 2.31 13.71
C LYS A 26 0.21 2.87 12.94
N GLN A 27 0.43 3.69 11.90
CA GLN A 27 -0.65 4.21 11.07
C GLN A 27 -1.49 3.09 10.44
N CYS A 28 -0.85 2.03 9.94
CA CYS A 28 -1.53 0.85 9.40
C CYS A 28 -2.36 0.13 10.47
N MET A 29 -1.84 -0.03 11.69
CA MET A 29 -2.60 -0.58 12.82
C MET A 29 -3.82 0.26 13.19
N TYR A 30 -3.69 1.60 13.18
CA TYR A 30 -4.80 2.52 13.41
C TYR A 30 -5.86 2.40 12.33
N PHE A 31 -5.46 2.41 11.05
CA PHE A 31 -6.38 2.20 9.93
C PHE A 31 -7.12 0.86 10.04
N SER A 32 -6.42 -0.18 10.49
CA SER A 32 -6.98 -1.52 10.59
C SER A 32 -7.99 -1.67 11.75
N LYS A 33 -7.62 -1.18 12.94
CA LYS A 33 -8.28 -1.53 14.21
C LYS A 33 -9.07 -0.39 14.86
N LYS A 34 -8.90 0.85 14.42
CA LYS A 34 -9.54 2.03 15.04
C LYS A 34 -10.60 2.63 14.12
N PRO A 35 -11.55 3.41 14.66
CA PRO A 35 -12.44 4.24 13.85
C PRO A 35 -11.65 5.13 12.90
N TYR A 36 -12.21 5.40 11.71
CA TYR A 36 -11.46 6.08 10.66
C TYR A 36 -11.04 7.50 11.01
N ASN A 37 -11.85 8.24 11.77
CA ASN A 37 -11.49 9.56 12.29
C ASN A 37 -10.28 9.47 13.23
N VAL A 38 -10.24 8.49 14.14
CA VAL A 38 -9.10 8.27 15.04
C VAL A 38 -7.82 7.93 14.26
N PHE A 39 -7.95 7.23 13.13
CA PHE A 39 -6.83 7.03 12.20
C PHE A 39 -6.34 8.33 11.57
N LEU A 40 -7.25 9.18 11.07
CA LEU A 40 -6.89 10.48 10.51
C LEU A 40 -6.23 11.39 11.55
N ASP A 41 -6.80 11.47 12.74
CA ASP A 41 -6.28 12.27 13.86
C ASP A 41 -4.86 11.80 14.26
N TYR A 42 -4.64 10.49 14.35
CA TYR A 42 -3.31 9.93 14.63
C TYR A 42 -2.29 10.25 13.53
N GLY A 43 -2.72 10.22 12.27
CA GLY A 43 -1.88 10.53 11.11
C GLY A 43 -1.66 12.03 10.89
N GLY A 44 -2.40 12.90 11.60
CA GLY A 44 -2.40 14.34 11.34
C GLY A 44 -3.05 14.72 10.02
N TYR A 45 -3.99 13.92 9.52
CA TYR A 45 -4.62 14.10 8.21
C TYR A 45 -5.97 14.81 8.32
N GLY A 46 -6.19 15.84 7.50
CA GLY A 46 -7.49 16.43 7.30
C GLY A 46 -8.36 15.62 6.32
N GLN A 47 -9.66 15.92 6.26
CA GLN A 47 -10.54 15.32 5.24
C GLN A 47 -10.08 15.63 3.81
N ASN A 48 -9.50 16.81 3.60
CA ASN A 48 -8.97 17.24 2.30
C ASN A 48 -7.71 16.48 1.88
N ASP A 49 -7.04 15.80 2.82
CA ASP A 49 -5.88 14.97 2.51
C ASP A 49 -6.31 13.56 2.08
N VAL A 50 -7.59 13.19 2.21
CA VAL A 50 -8.11 11.87 1.79
C VAL A 50 -8.49 11.90 0.31
N LEU A 51 -7.74 11.17 -0.52
CA LEU A 51 -8.01 11.06 -1.96
C LEU A 51 -9.15 10.09 -2.26
N ILE A 52 -9.16 8.96 -1.55
CA ILE A 52 -10.20 7.93 -1.70
C ILE A 52 -10.27 7.08 -0.43
N LYS A 53 -11.48 6.67 -0.07
CA LYS A 53 -11.76 5.73 1.01
C LYS A 53 -12.72 4.65 0.55
N LYS A 54 -12.32 3.39 0.70
CA LYS A 54 -13.18 2.20 0.49
C LYS A 54 -13.22 1.40 1.79
N SER A 55 -14.26 1.63 2.60
CA SER A 55 -14.39 1.07 3.95
C SER A 55 -15.03 -0.32 4.02
N LYS A 56 -15.77 -0.74 2.99
CA LYS A 56 -16.49 -2.03 2.99
C LYS A 56 -15.66 -3.09 2.27
N ALA A 57 -15.06 -3.98 3.04
CA ALA A 57 -14.47 -5.20 2.49
C ALA A 57 -15.59 -6.07 1.88
N ARG A 58 -15.40 -6.50 0.64
CA ARG A 58 -16.22 -7.53 -0.02
C ARG A 58 -15.26 -8.64 -0.46
N ILE A 59 -15.80 -9.79 -0.85
CA ILE A 59 -15.00 -10.90 -1.39
C ILE A 59 -14.02 -10.38 -2.44
N LEU A 60 -12.71 -10.58 -2.19
CA LEU A 60 -11.58 -10.14 -3.03
C LEU A 60 -11.46 -8.62 -3.26
N LYS A 61 -12.09 -7.82 -2.40
CA LYS A 61 -12.11 -6.35 -2.46
C LYS A 61 -11.78 -5.82 -1.07
N PRO A 62 -10.49 -5.74 -0.70
CA PRO A 62 -10.08 -5.30 0.62
C PRO A 62 -10.48 -3.85 0.88
N ALA A 63 -10.58 -3.48 2.16
CA ALA A 63 -10.75 -2.08 2.50
C ALA A 63 -9.42 -1.35 2.29
N PHE A 64 -9.45 -0.15 1.72
CA PHE A 64 -8.26 0.67 1.52
C PHE A 64 -8.58 2.16 1.57
N THR A 65 -7.56 2.97 1.79
CA THR A 65 -7.63 4.43 1.70
C THR A 65 -6.34 4.99 1.11
N ILE A 66 -6.42 6.11 0.40
CA ILE A 66 -5.24 6.89 0.01
C ILE A 66 -5.31 8.23 0.72
N VAL A 67 -4.20 8.62 1.33
CA VAL A 67 -4.02 9.93 1.96
C VAL A 67 -2.80 10.63 1.37
N CYS A 68 -2.89 11.95 1.24
CA CYS A 68 -1.78 12.84 0.90
C CYS A 68 -1.05 13.22 2.19
N ASP A 69 0.12 12.65 2.41
CA ASP A 69 0.97 13.00 3.54
C ASP A 69 1.94 14.11 3.15
N ARG A 70 1.52 15.35 3.42
CA ARG A 70 2.31 16.55 3.13
C ARG A 70 3.60 16.60 3.93
N SER A 71 3.62 16.01 5.14
CA SER A 71 4.80 16.03 6.01
C SER A 71 5.95 15.20 5.46
N SER A 72 5.63 14.15 4.69
CA SER A 72 6.59 13.23 4.11
C SER A 72 6.56 13.25 2.57
N GLN A 73 5.91 14.27 2.00
CA GLN A 73 5.73 14.49 0.56
C GLN A 73 5.42 13.19 -0.19
N CYS A 74 4.38 12.46 0.25
CA CYS A 74 4.01 11.21 -0.37
C CYS A 74 2.51 10.93 -0.31
N PHE A 75 2.02 10.11 -1.24
CA PHE A 75 0.70 9.50 -1.21
C PHE A 75 0.80 8.12 -0.57
N LEU A 76 0.14 7.95 0.58
CA LEU A 76 0.12 6.70 1.33
C LEU A 76 -1.16 5.91 1.00
N LEU A 77 -1.01 4.76 0.33
CA LEU A 77 -2.07 3.78 0.10
C LEU A 77 -2.06 2.77 1.24
N PHE A 78 -3.04 2.86 2.15
CA PHE A 78 -3.24 1.88 3.21
C PHE A 78 -4.22 0.80 2.77
N ILE A 79 -3.82 -0.46 2.87
CA ILE A 79 -4.63 -1.63 2.54
C ILE A 79 -4.86 -2.44 3.82
N ARG A 80 -6.13 -2.71 4.14
CA ARG A 80 -6.50 -3.58 5.25
C ARG A 80 -6.81 -4.97 4.70
N GLY A 81 -6.05 -5.96 5.16
CA GLY A 81 -6.27 -7.37 4.85
C GLY A 81 -7.66 -7.88 5.20
N ALA A 82 -7.98 -9.05 4.65
CA ALA A 82 -9.23 -9.77 4.83
C ALA A 82 -9.51 -10.09 6.30
N ILE A 83 -10.71 -9.74 6.77
CA ILE A 83 -11.15 -10.01 8.17
C ILE A 83 -12.19 -11.15 8.20
N SER A 84 -12.76 -11.52 7.05
CA SER A 84 -13.88 -12.46 7.00
C SER A 84 -13.47 -13.93 6.82
N VAL A 85 -14.27 -14.84 7.38
CA VAL A 85 -14.12 -16.30 7.24
C VAL A 85 -14.15 -16.73 5.76
N LYS A 86 -14.94 -16.06 4.92
CA LYS A 86 -15.03 -16.35 3.47
C LYS A 86 -13.76 -15.98 2.71
N GLU A 87 -13.14 -14.85 3.04
CA GLU A 87 -11.85 -14.49 2.45
C GLU A 87 -10.72 -15.42 2.92
N ARG A 88 -10.79 -15.91 4.18
CA ARG A 88 -9.90 -16.97 4.68
C ARG A 88 -10.10 -18.30 3.95
N LEU A 89 -11.33 -18.66 3.61
CA LEU A 89 -11.64 -19.84 2.78
C LEU A 89 -11.06 -19.67 1.38
N THR A 90 -11.23 -18.50 0.74
CA THR A 90 -10.60 -18.23 -0.57
C THR A 90 -9.08 -18.29 -0.50
N ALA A 91 -8.47 -17.84 0.60
CA ALA A 91 -7.04 -18.01 0.87
C ALA A 91 -6.64 -19.49 1.07
N ALA A 92 -7.52 -20.30 1.67
CA ALA A 92 -7.27 -21.72 1.95
C ALA A 92 -7.49 -22.63 0.73
N THR A 93 -8.38 -22.27 -0.20
CA THR A 93 -8.62 -23.02 -1.46
C THR A 93 -7.58 -22.72 -2.55
N GLY A 94 -6.54 -21.96 -2.24
CA GLY A 94 -5.75 -21.14 -3.15
C GLY A 94 -5.07 -21.86 -4.31
N ALA A 95 -5.64 -21.73 -5.51
CA ALA A 95 -4.90 -21.97 -6.74
C ALA A 95 -3.92 -20.81 -6.98
N GLU A 96 -2.66 -21.14 -7.23
CA GLU A 96 -1.69 -20.20 -7.78
C GLU A 96 -2.09 -19.89 -9.23
N VAL A 97 -2.09 -18.60 -9.56
CA VAL A 97 -2.39 -18.14 -10.92
C VAL A 97 -1.24 -17.29 -11.44
N PRO A 98 -0.92 -17.40 -12.74
CA PRO A 98 0.07 -16.53 -13.35
C PRO A 98 -0.47 -15.09 -13.38
N PHE A 99 0.39 -14.14 -13.05
CA PHE A 99 0.16 -12.72 -13.28
C PHE A 99 1.25 -12.13 -14.16
N HIS A 100 0.86 -11.08 -14.87
CA HIS A 100 1.69 -10.36 -15.83
C HIS A 100 1.51 -8.89 -15.50
N HIS A 101 2.59 -8.18 -15.18
CA HIS A 101 2.58 -6.75 -14.93
C HIS A 101 3.53 -6.07 -15.91
N VAL A 102 2.99 -5.13 -16.67
CA VAL A 102 3.76 -4.32 -17.62
C VAL A 102 4.26 -3.10 -16.85
N VAL A 103 5.59 -2.99 -16.75
CA VAL A 103 6.24 -1.79 -16.24
C VAL A 103 6.38 -0.84 -17.41
N VAL A 104 5.90 0.40 -17.23
CA VAL A 104 6.01 1.46 -18.21
C VAL A 104 6.91 2.54 -17.63
N GLN A 105 7.96 2.90 -18.35
CA GLN A 105 8.80 4.07 -18.06
C GLN A 105 8.70 5.03 -19.25
N GLU A 106 8.43 6.30 -18.97
CA GLU A 106 8.34 7.36 -20.00
C GLU A 106 7.38 7.04 -21.15
N GLY A 107 6.26 6.35 -20.84
CA GLY A 107 5.25 5.97 -21.83
C GLY A 107 5.63 4.77 -22.72
N ARG A 108 6.80 4.15 -22.51
CA ARG A 108 7.21 2.92 -23.21
C ARG A 108 7.18 1.73 -22.25
N VAL A 109 6.82 0.56 -22.78
CA VAL A 109 6.94 -0.70 -22.04
C VAL A 109 8.42 -0.95 -21.78
N SER A 110 8.83 -0.85 -20.52
CA SER A 110 10.22 -1.03 -20.11
C SER A 110 10.49 -2.45 -19.62
N ASN A 111 9.46 -3.12 -19.07
CA ASN A 111 9.60 -4.50 -18.60
C ASN A 111 8.25 -5.23 -18.56
N LEU A 112 8.30 -6.56 -18.68
CA LEU A 112 7.19 -7.46 -18.41
C LEU A 112 7.56 -8.36 -17.22
N VAL A 113 6.94 -8.12 -16.08
CA VAL A 113 7.12 -8.95 -14.88
C VAL A 113 6.10 -10.08 -14.90
N LEU A 114 6.61 -11.32 -14.95
CA LEU A 114 5.82 -12.54 -14.86
C LEU A 114 6.04 -13.19 -13.50
N GLY A 115 4.97 -13.76 -12.93
CA GLY A 115 5.07 -14.48 -11.68
C GLY A 115 3.81 -15.26 -11.38
N TYR A 116 3.86 -16.02 -10.28
CA TYR A 116 2.72 -16.74 -9.75
C TYR A 116 2.34 -16.15 -8.40
N ALA A 117 1.05 -16.00 -8.15
CA ALA A 117 0.54 -15.56 -6.87
C ALA A 117 -0.81 -16.19 -6.59
N HIS A 118 -1.18 -16.19 -5.31
CA HIS A 118 -2.49 -16.62 -4.88
C HIS A 118 -3.59 -15.84 -5.62
N CYS A 119 -4.54 -16.54 -6.24
CA CYS A 119 -5.57 -15.93 -7.09
C CYS A 119 -6.30 -14.76 -6.41
N GLY A 120 -6.59 -14.89 -5.11
CA GLY A 120 -7.24 -13.84 -4.34
C GLY A 120 -6.41 -12.56 -4.20
N MET A 121 -5.08 -12.68 -4.12
CA MET A 121 -4.18 -11.52 -4.05
C MET A 121 -4.10 -10.81 -5.40
N VAL A 122 -4.03 -11.56 -6.49
CA VAL A 122 -4.02 -11.01 -7.86
C VAL A 122 -5.31 -10.24 -8.15
N VAL A 123 -6.47 -10.81 -7.79
CA VAL A 123 -7.76 -10.15 -7.98
C VAL A 123 -7.88 -8.90 -7.10
N ALA A 124 -7.47 -8.98 -5.83
CA ALA A 124 -7.48 -7.83 -4.92
C ALA A 124 -6.59 -6.70 -5.42
N ALA A 125 -5.34 -7.00 -5.83
CA ALA A 125 -4.40 -6.02 -6.35
C ALA A 125 -4.93 -5.34 -7.63
N ARG A 126 -5.46 -6.12 -8.59
CA ARG A 126 -6.10 -5.57 -9.81
C ARG A 126 -7.28 -4.67 -9.47
N TRP A 127 -8.10 -5.06 -8.50
CA TRP A 127 -9.24 -4.26 -8.09
C TRP A 127 -8.81 -2.94 -7.43
N ILE A 128 -7.83 -2.96 -6.53
CA ILE A 128 -7.28 -1.73 -5.92
C ILE A 128 -6.70 -0.85 -7.01
N ALA A 129 -5.85 -1.38 -7.90
CA ALA A 129 -5.23 -0.62 -8.98
C ALA A 129 -6.28 0.11 -9.85
N LYS A 130 -7.37 -0.59 -10.23
CA LYS A 130 -8.47 0.01 -11.01
C LYS A 130 -9.15 1.19 -10.28
N GLN A 131 -9.16 1.19 -8.95
CA GLN A 131 -9.75 2.27 -8.16
C GLN A 131 -8.74 3.38 -7.82
N ALA A 132 -7.48 3.01 -7.56
CA ALA A 132 -6.43 3.88 -7.04
C ALA A 132 -5.70 4.66 -8.13
N ILE A 133 -5.45 4.06 -9.29
CA ILE A 133 -4.66 4.69 -10.36
C ILE A 133 -5.30 6.02 -10.81
N PRO A 134 -6.60 6.11 -11.12
CA PRO A 134 -7.18 7.36 -11.61
C PRO A 134 -7.09 8.53 -10.61
N CYS A 135 -7.21 8.25 -9.31
CA CYS A 135 -7.06 9.31 -8.29
C CYS A 135 -5.59 9.65 -8.03
N LEU A 136 -4.68 8.67 -8.06
CA LEU A 136 -3.25 8.91 -7.92
C LEU A 136 -2.69 9.70 -9.11
N SER A 137 -3.06 9.37 -10.35
CA SER A 137 -2.61 10.09 -11.54
C SER A 137 -2.93 11.59 -11.45
N LYS A 138 -4.17 11.93 -11.08
CA LYS A 138 -4.59 13.34 -10.88
C LYS A 138 -3.83 14.04 -9.75
N ALA A 139 -3.50 13.31 -8.68
CA ALA A 139 -2.79 13.88 -7.55
C ALA A 139 -1.29 14.07 -7.85
N ILE A 140 -0.69 13.15 -8.60
CA ILE A 140 0.70 13.25 -9.09
C ILE A 140 0.85 14.39 -10.08
N GLU A 141 -0.15 14.65 -10.94
CA GLU A 141 -0.15 15.85 -11.80
C GLU A 141 -0.11 17.16 -10.99
N GLN A 142 -0.68 17.17 -9.77
CA GLN A 142 -0.67 18.34 -8.88
C GLN A 142 0.59 18.43 -8.02
N PHE A 143 1.17 17.29 -7.64
CA PHE A 143 2.35 17.18 -6.78
C PHE A 143 3.32 16.14 -7.39
N PRO A 144 4.04 16.48 -8.47
CA PRO A 144 4.86 15.51 -9.21
C PRO A 144 6.06 15.01 -8.42
N GLU A 145 6.54 15.79 -7.45
CA GLU A 145 7.59 15.43 -6.50
C GLU A 145 7.16 14.48 -5.38
N TYR A 146 5.85 14.18 -5.24
CA TYR A 146 5.38 13.30 -4.17
C TYR A 146 5.57 11.83 -4.54
N GLU A 147 6.15 11.04 -3.63
CA GLU A 147 6.30 9.59 -3.80
C GLU A 147 4.98 8.85 -3.57
N VAL A 148 4.79 7.68 -4.18
CA VAL A 148 3.66 6.78 -3.85
C VAL A 148 4.17 5.63 -2.98
N LYS A 149 3.56 5.46 -1.80
CA LYS A 149 3.92 4.41 -0.84
C LYS A 149 2.73 3.53 -0.55
N ILE A 150 2.91 2.21 -0.65
CA ILE A 150 1.87 1.22 -0.41
C ILE A 150 2.15 0.53 0.92
N ILE A 151 1.19 0.57 1.84
CA ILE A 151 1.31 0.03 3.20
C ILE A 151 0.15 -0.94 3.41
N GLY A 152 0.48 -2.18 3.77
CA GLY A 152 -0.50 -3.22 4.07
C GLY A 152 -0.20 -3.92 5.39
N HIS A 153 -1.26 -4.41 6.04
CA HIS A 153 -1.22 -5.42 7.09
C HIS A 153 -2.11 -6.58 6.69
#